data_AF-A0A0P9M6N1-F1
#
_entry.id   AF-A0A0P9M6N1-F1
#
_cell.length_a   1.000
_cell.length_b   1.000
_cell.length_c   1.000
_cell.angle_alpha   90.00
_cell.angle_beta   90.00
_cell.angle_gamma   90.00
#
_symmetry.space_group_name_H-M   'P 1'
#
loop_
_entity.id
_entity.type
_entity.pdbx_description
1 polymer ?
#
loop_
_entity_poly.entity_id
_entity_poly.type
_entity_poly.pdbx_seq_one_letter_code
_entity_poly.pdbx_strand_id
1 'polypeptide(L)' 'MGLPYSESALLETTGGGTPYCPSHHAGADGKRALDRHETDLCRALGQRLAKTAVQLDAPRS' A
#
# COMPACT_ATOMS: atom_id res chain seq x y z
N MET A 1 -6.41 -6.85 -5.05
CA MET A 1 -6.18 -7.11 -3.61
C MET A 1 -5.69 -5.81 -2.98
N GLY A 2 -6.24 -5.42 -1.83
CA GLY A 2 -5.90 -4.17 -1.13
C GLY A 2 -5.18 -4.41 0.19
N LEU A 3 -5.18 -3.42 1.07
CA LEU A 3 -4.62 -3.47 2.43
C LEU A 3 -5.72 -3.71 3.47
N PRO A 4 -5.43 -4.45 4.56
CA PRO A 4 -6.37 -4.60 5.65
C PRO A 4 -6.51 -3.29 6.44
N TYR A 5 -7.67 -3.04 7.03
CA TYR A 5 -7.89 -1.88 7.91
C TYR A 5 -7.02 -1.87 9.17
N SER A 6 -6.32 -2.98 9.47
CA SER A 6 -5.33 -3.05 10.53
C SER A 6 -4.02 -2.30 10.22
N GLU A 7 -3.78 -1.89 8.97
CA GLU A 7 -2.64 -1.03 8.63
C GLU A 7 -2.87 0.38 9.19
N SER A 8 -2.14 0.75 10.25
CA SER A 8 -2.34 2.05 10.93
C SER A 8 -2.19 3.24 9.99
N ALA A 9 -1.32 3.13 8.98
CA ALA A 9 -1.12 4.17 7.99
C ALA A 9 -2.39 4.48 7.16
N LEU A 10 -3.37 3.58 7.06
CA LEU A 10 -4.66 3.87 6.42
C LEU A 10 -5.56 4.78 7.27
N LEU A 11 -5.41 4.73 8.59
CA LEU A 11 -6.16 5.56 9.53
C LEU A 11 -5.49 6.92 9.75
N GLU A 12 -4.17 6.97 9.61
CA GLU A 12 -3.33 8.14 9.90
C GLU A 12 -3.05 8.99 8.66
N THR A 13 -3.07 8.41 7.45
CA THR A 13 -2.71 9.15 6.23
C THR A 13 -3.65 10.33 5.99
N THR A 14 -3.07 11.51 5.82
CA THR A 14 -3.74 12.69 5.26
C THR A 14 -3.39 12.89 3.78
N GLY A 15 -2.63 11.94 3.21
CA GLY A 15 -2.12 11.93 1.86
C GLY A 15 -2.88 10.97 0.96
N GLY A 16 -2.15 10.31 0.07
CA GLY A 16 -2.67 9.22 -0.74
C GLY A 16 -2.76 7.90 0.04
N GLY A 17 -3.52 6.97 -0.52
CA GLY A 17 -3.80 5.66 0.02
C GLY A 17 -5.28 5.43 0.34
N THR A 18 -5.75 4.25 -0.02
CA THR A 18 -7.06 3.72 0.37
C THR A 18 -6.90 2.24 0.77
N PRO A 19 -7.88 1.64 1.47
CA PRO A 19 -7.87 0.21 1.74
C PRO A 19 -7.79 -0.65 0.47
N TYR A 20 -8.17 -0.10 -0.69
CA TYR A 20 -8.11 -0.81 -1.97
C TYR A 20 -6.73 -0.77 -2.60
N CYS A 21 -5.99 0.32 -2.42
CA CYS A 21 -4.68 0.55 -3.04
C CYS A 21 -3.94 1.73 -2.38
N PRO A 22 -2.63 1.63 -2.09
CA PRO A 22 -1.80 2.79 -1.81
C PRO A 22 -1.77 3.71 -3.04
N SER A 23 -1.81 5.01 -2.79
CA SER A 23 -1.67 6.04 -3.81
C SER A 23 -0.84 7.19 -3.25
N HIS A 24 -0.43 8.12 -4.11
CA HIS A 24 0.32 9.30 -3.71
C HIS A 24 -0.45 10.55 -4.13
N HIS A 25 -0.59 11.51 -3.20
CA HIS A 25 -1.12 12.82 -3.51
C HIS A 25 0.03 13.81 -3.72
N ALA A 26 0.32 14.13 -4.99
CA ALA A 26 1.46 14.96 -5.38
C ALA A 26 1.26 16.48 -5.19
N GLY A 27 0.06 16.91 -4.78
CA GLY A 27 -0.30 18.33 -4.73
C GLY A 27 -0.58 18.91 -6.13
N ALA A 28 -1.09 20.14 -6.17
CA ALA A 28 -1.52 20.77 -7.43
C ALA A 28 -0.37 21.04 -8.42
N ASP A 29 0.84 21.27 -7.91
CA ASP A 29 2.05 21.49 -8.72
C ASP A 29 2.86 20.20 -8.94
N GLY A 30 2.40 19.07 -8.38
CA GLY A 30 3.04 17.76 -8.50
C GLY A 30 4.37 17.61 -7.76
N LYS A 31 4.72 18.52 -6.83
CA LYS A 31 6.04 18.54 -6.19
C LYS A 31 6.06 17.97 -4.78
N ARG A 32 4.90 17.66 -4.19
CA ARG A 32 4.88 17.05 -2.85
C ARG A 32 5.56 15.68 -2.94
N ALA A 33 6.56 15.45 -2.10
CA ALA A 33 7.23 14.15 -2.02
C ALA A 33 6.31 13.11 -1.37
N LEU A 34 6.59 11.82 -1.61
CA LEU A 34 5.95 10.75 -0.84
C LEU A 34 6.23 10.95 0.65
N ASP A 35 5.16 10.91 1.44
CA ASP A 35 5.29 10.91 2.88
C ASP A 35 5.50 9.51 3.45
N ARG A 36 5.69 9.46 4.77
CA ARG A 36 5.90 8.21 5.50
C ARG A 36 4.72 7.25 5.37
N HIS A 37 3.49 7.74 5.48
CA HIS A 37 2.31 6.89 5.43
C HIS A 37 2.12 6.30 4.03
N GLU A 38 2.26 7.12 2.98
CA GLU A 38 2.19 6.65 1.58
C GLU A 38 3.28 5.59 1.30
N THR A 39 4.49 5.81 1.82
CA THR A 39 5.60 4.85 1.68
C THR A 39 5.32 3.54 2.41
N ASP A 40 4.81 3.61 3.63
CA ASP A 40 4.50 2.44 4.45
C ASP A 40 3.38 1.61 3.82
N LEU A 41 2.32 2.26 3.31
CA LEU A 41 1.24 1.59 2.58
C LEU A 41 1.72 0.92 1.29
N CYS A 42 2.58 1.59 0.52
CA CYS A 42 3.20 0.99 -0.68
C CYS A 42 3.96 -0.29 -0.35
N ARG A 43 4.78 -0.26 0.71
CA ARG A 43 5.56 -1.40 1.17
C ARG A 43 4.69 -2.54 1.67
N ALA A 44 3.68 -2.24 2.48
CA ALA A 44 2.73 -3.22 3.00
C ALA A 44 2.02 -3.95 1.85
N LEU A 45 1.58 -3.23 0.81
CA LEU A 45 0.90 -3.86 -0.33
C LEU A 45 1.87 -4.75 -1.11
N GLY A 46 3.10 -4.28 -1.34
CA GLY A 46 4.14 -5.05 -2.02
C GLY A 46 4.46 -6.36 -1.30
N GLN A 47 4.63 -6.32 0.03
CA GLN A 47 4.84 -7.52 0.85
C GLN A 47 3.67 -8.51 0.75
N ARG A 48 2.43 -7.99 0.83
CA ARG A 48 1.23 -8.82 0.71
C ARG A 48 1.11 -9.47 -0.66
N LEU A 49 1.38 -8.72 -1.72
CA LEU A 49 1.39 -9.21 -3.10
C LEU A 49 2.42 -10.31 -3.29
N ALA A 50 3.66 -10.09 -2.83
CA ALA A 50 4.73 -11.08 -2.92
C ALA A 50 4.35 -12.37 -2.17
N LYS A 51 3.82 -12.26 -0.95
CA LYS A 51 3.37 -13.42 -0.17
C LYS A 51 2.26 -14.20 -0.87
N THR A 52 1.27 -13.51 -1.43
CA THR A 52 0.19 -14.16 -2.19
C THR A 52 0.71 -14.83 -3.45
N ALA A 53 1.63 -14.20 -4.18
CA ALA A 53 2.24 -14.81 -5.37
C ALA A 53 2.97 -16.12 -5.01
N VAL A 54 3.77 -16.13 -3.95
CA VAL A 54 4.46 -17.34 -3.47
C VAL A 54 3.47 -18.43 -3.06
N GLN A 55 2.35 -18.07 -2.41
CA GLN A 55 1.31 -19.04 -2.04
C GLN A 55 0.59 -19.65 -3.25
N LEU A 56 0.43 -18.88 -4.33
CA LEU A 56 -0.19 -19.36 -5.57
C LEU A 56 0.77 -20.20 -6.41
N ASP A 57 2.07 -19.93 -6.32
CA ASP A 57 3.13 -20.69 -6.99
C ASP A 57 3.48 -22.01 -6.27
N ALA A 58 3.07 -22.15 -5.01
CA ALA A 58 3.24 -23.40 -4.28
C ALA A 58 2.59 -24.57 -5.06
N PRO A 59 3.31 -25.70 -5.24
CA PRO A 59 2.81 -26.80 -6.03
C PRO A 59 1.46 -27.25 -5.46
N ARG A 60 0.46 -27.25 -6.33
CA ARG A 60 -0.87 -27.78 -6.00
C ARG A 60 -0.72 -29.29 -5.79
N SER A 61 -0.59 -29.70 -4.53
CA SER A 61 -0.69 -31.10 -4.09
C SER A 61 -2.06 -31.67 -4.42
#